data_AF-A0A2V7ZKY7-F1
#
_entry.id   AF-A0A2V7ZKY7-F1
#
_cell.length_a   1.000
_cell.length_b   1.000
_cell.length_c   1.000
_cell.angle_alpha   90.00
_cell.angle_beta   90.00
_cell.angle_gamma   90.00
#
_symmetry.space_group_name_H-M   'P 1'
#
loop_
_entity.id
_entity.type
_entity.pdbx_description
1 polymer ?
#
loop_
_entity_poly.entity_id
_entity_poly.type
_entity_poly.pdbx_seq_one_letter_code
_entity_poly.pdbx_strand_id
1 'polypeptide(L)'
;GRLAEVVAIETTAHVLLIVEIWIVIQALGSSASWITPIIVEGGVKFVTVAFAFIPGQLGASEGVYALLAVAVGLPAAAGLSLALVRRVRGLLIAAAGVVALTLFDHR
;
A
#
# COMPACT_ATOMS: atom_id res chain seq x y z
N GLY A 1 -7.46 20.41 18.48
CA GLY A 1 -8.18 19.38 19.27
C GLY A 1 -7.68 18.02 18.83
N ARG A 2 -7.48 17.07 19.75
CA ARG A 2 -6.80 15.79 19.49
C ARG A 2 -7.36 15.02 18.28
N LEU A 3 -8.66 15.11 18.00
CA LEU A 3 -9.29 14.50 16.82
C LEU A 3 -8.81 15.12 15.49
N ALA A 4 -8.61 16.44 15.45
CA ALA A 4 -8.13 17.11 14.24
C ALA A 4 -6.68 16.72 13.91
N GLU A 5 -5.83 16.51 14.92
CA GLU A 5 -4.46 16.04 14.74
C GLU A 5 -4.42 14.63 14.17
N VAL A 6 -5.23 13.71 14.72
CA VAL A 6 -5.33 12.33 14.22
C VAL A 6 -5.78 12.31 12.76
N VAL A 7 -6.82 13.08 12.43
CA VAL A 7 -7.31 13.18 11.05
C VAL A 7 -6.25 13.73 10.11
N ALA A 8 -5.48 14.74 10.53
CA ALA A 8 -4.40 15.31 9.72
C ALA A 8 -3.28 14.31 9.46
N ILE A 9 -2.86 13.54 10.48
CA ILE A 9 -1.83 12.51 10.34
C ILE A 9 -2.31 11.42 9.39
N GLU A 10 -3.52 10.91 9.58
CA GLU A 10 -4.10 9.86 8.73
C GLU A 10 -4.24 10.33 7.28
N THR A 11 -4.70 11.56 7.06
CA THR A 11 -4.82 12.13 5.72
C THR A 11 -3.46 12.23 5.05
N THR A 12 -2.44 12.67 5.80
CA THR A 12 -1.06 12.75 5.30
C THR A 12 -0.53 11.37 4.93
N ALA A 13 -0.78 10.36 5.76
CA ALA A 13 -0.39 8.99 5.48
C ALA A 13 -1.05 8.48 4.18
N HIS A 14 -2.34 8.75 3.98
CA HIS A 14 -3.03 8.40 2.73
C HIS A 14 -2.46 9.11 1.50
N VAL A 15 -2.11 10.38 1.63
CA VAL A 15 -1.46 11.12 0.53
C VAL A 15 -0.12 10.47 0.16
N LEU A 16 0.68 10.06 1.15
CA LEU A 16 1.95 9.36 0.91
C LEU A 16 1.74 8.01 0.20
N LEU A 17 0.68 7.27 0.55
CA LEU A 17 0.34 6.00 -0.11
C LEU A 17 -0.08 6.20 -1.56
N ILE A 18 -0.83 7.27 -1.86
CA ILE A 18 -1.21 7.65 -3.24
C ILE A 18 0.04 8.01 -4.04
N VAL A 19 0.95 8.81 -3.46
CA VAL A 19 2.22 9.20 -4.09
C VAL A 19 3.09 7.98 -4.38
N GLU A 20 3.17 7.02 -3.47
CA GLU A 20 3.89 5.76 -3.71
C GLU A 20 3.34 5.01 -4.93
N ILE A 21 2.01 4.85 -5.03
CA ILE A 21 1.40 4.15 -6.17
C ILE A 21 1.71 4.89 -7.47
N TRP A 22 1.63 6.22 -7.45
CA TRP A 22 2.00 7.03 -8.61
C TRP A 22 3.46 6.81 -9.03
N ILE A 23 4.40 6.83 -8.08
CA ILE A 23 5.82 6.56 -8.36
C ILE A 23 6.00 5.17 -8.98
N VAL A 24 5.34 4.14 -8.45
CA VAL A 24 5.43 2.77 -8.97
C VAL A 24 4.89 2.70 -10.40
N ILE A 25 3.73 3.30 -10.67
CA ILE A 25 3.13 3.33 -12.02
C ILE A 25 4.04 4.05 -13.02
N GLN A 26 4.61 5.19 -12.62
CA GLN A 26 5.54 5.95 -13.45
C GLN A 26 6.84 5.19 -13.70
N ALA A 27 7.38 4.50 -12.68
CA ALA A 27 8.57 3.66 -12.80
C ALA A 27 8.35 2.48 -13.75
N LEU A 28 7.11 2.00 -13.89
CA LEU A 28 6.72 0.98 -14.86
C LEU A 28 6.51 1.53 -16.28
N GLY A 29 6.75 2.83 -16.51
CA GLY A 29 6.64 3.46 -17.82
C GLY A 29 5.20 3.67 -18.30
N SER A 30 4.21 3.59 -17.40
CA SER A 30 2.80 3.75 -17.76
C SER A 30 2.35 5.20 -17.63
N SER A 31 1.65 5.72 -18.65
CA SER A 31 1.06 7.07 -18.65
C SER A 31 -0.36 7.08 -18.06
N ALA A 32 -0.56 6.43 -16.92
CA ALA A 32 -1.88 6.33 -16.30
C ALA A 32 -2.41 7.71 -15.87
N SER A 33 -3.74 7.82 -15.77
CA SER A 33 -4.38 9.03 -15.26
C SER A 33 -3.97 9.30 -13.80
N TRP A 34 -3.91 10.56 -13.41
CA TRP A 34 -3.61 10.99 -12.04
C TRP A 34 -4.64 10.49 -11.01
N ILE A 35 -5.84 10.10 -11.46
CA ILE A 35 -6.88 9.52 -10.60
C ILE A 35 -6.66 8.03 -10.32
N THR A 36 -5.88 7.34 -11.16
CA THR A 36 -5.63 5.90 -11.05
C THR A 36 -5.04 5.51 -9.69
N PRO A 37 -4.00 6.18 -9.17
CA PRO A 37 -3.48 5.93 -7.82
C PRO A 37 -4.54 6.04 -6.71
N ILE A 38 -5.48 6.99 -6.83
CA ILE A 38 -6.53 7.22 -5.84
C ILE A 38 -7.53 6.05 -5.84
N ILE A 39 -7.93 5.61 -7.03
CA ILE A 39 -8.85 4.47 -7.20
C ILE A 39 -8.22 3.19 -6.66
N VAL A 40 -6.95 2.95 -7.00
CA VAL A 40 -6.23 1.77 -6.52
C VAL A 40 -6.14 1.82 -5.00
N GLU A 41 -5.67 2.93 -4.41
CA GLU A 41 -5.53 3.07 -2.96
C GLU A 41 -6.86 2.87 -2.21
N GLY A 42 -7.95 3.47 -2.71
CA GLY A 42 -9.28 3.26 -2.14
C GLY A 42 -9.76 1.81 -2.26
N GLY A 43 -9.53 1.19 -3.42
CA GLY A 43 -9.92 -0.19 -3.70
C GLY A 43 -9.24 -1.21 -2.80
N VAL A 44 -7.94 -1.04 -2.51
CA VAL A 44 -7.23 -2.06 -1.71
C VAL A 44 -7.67 -2.09 -0.26
N LYS A 45 -8.22 -1.00 0.28
CA LYS A 45 -8.68 -0.97 1.69
C LYS A 45 -9.78 -2.00 1.95
N PHE A 46 -10.60 -2.29 0.94
CA PHE A 46 -11.61 -3.34 1.03
C PHE A 46 -11.00 -4.74 1.13
N VAL A 47 -9.79 -4.97 0.63
CA VAL A 47 -9.07 -6.26 0.72
C VAL A 47 -8.80 -6.61 2.17
N THR A 48 -8.36 -5.64 2.96
CA THR A 48 -8.07 -5.85 4.39
C THR A 48 -9.31 -6.36 5.13
N VAL A 49 -10.49 -5.84 4.79
CA VAL A 49 -11.76 -6.26 5.40
C VAL A 49 -12.25 -7.58 4.81
N ALA A 50 -12.30 -7.71 3.47
CA ALA A 50 -12.85 -8.87 2.78
C ALA A 50 -12.05 -10.16 3.03
N PHE A 51 -10.73 -10.05 3.18
CA PHE A 51 -9.82 -11.18 3.38
C PHE A 51 -9.19 -11.17 4.78
N ALA A 52 -9.86 -10.60 5.78
CA ALA A 52 -9.36 -10.54 7.15
C ALA A 52 -9.10 -11.93 7.77
N PHE A 53 -9.80 -12.95 7.27
CA PHE A 53 -9.63 -14.35 7.67
C PHE A 53 -8.36 -15.01 7.10
N ILE A 54 -7.65 -14.36 6.17
CA ILE A 54 -6.41 -14.87 5.56
C ILE A 54 -5.21 -14.25 6.28
N PRO A 55 -4.40 -15.03 7.02
CA PRO A 55 -3.21 -14.53 7.69
C PRO A 55 -2.23 -13.87 6.71
N GLY A 56 -1.88 -12.61 6.95
CA GLY A 56 -0.97 -11.85 6.11
C GLY A 56 -1.47 -11.55 4.68
N GLN A 57 -2.70 -11.96 4.34
CA GLN A 57 -3.35 -11.76 3.04
C GLN A 57 -2.45 -12.13 1.85
N LEU A 58 -1.61 -13.15 2.04
CA LEU A 58 -0.69 -13.67 1.02
C LEU A 58 -1.51 -14.31 -0.11
N GLY A 59 -1.16 -14.03 -1.38
CA GLY A 59 -1.96 -14.44 -2.54
C GLY A 59 -3.21 -13.58 -2.78
N ALA A 60 -4.00 -13.29 -1.74
CA ALA A 60 -5.22 -12.48 -1.87
C ALA A 60 -4.91 -11.03 -2.24
N SER A 61 -3.96 -10.40 -1.56
CA SER A 61 -3.53 -9.03 -1.86
C SER A 61 -2.97 -8.92 -3.27
N GLU A 62 -2.03 -9.79 -3.66
CA GLU A 62 -1.44 -9.84 -5.00
C GLU A 62 -2.49 -9.98 -6.11
N GLY A 63 -3.46 -10.90 -5.92
CA GLY A 63 -4.57 -11.09 -6.84
C GLY A 63 -5.43 -9.84 -6.98
N VAL A 64 -5.80 -9.20 -5.87
CA VAL A 64 -6.65 -8.00 -5.94
C VAL A 64 -5.90 -6.82 -6.56
N TYR A 65 -4.62 -6.60 -6.27
CA TYR A 65 -3.85 -5.56 -6.95
C TYR A 65 -3.79 -5.79 -8.46
N ALA A 66 -3.60 -7.05 -8.91
CA ALA A 66 -3.61 -7.39 -10.32
C ALA A 66 -4.98 -7.10 -10.96
N LEU A 67 -6.08 -7.45 -10.28
CA LEU A 67 -7.45 -7.17 -10.75
C LEU A 67 -7.75 -5.67 -10.79
N LEU A 68 -7.37 -4.92 -9.76
CA LEU A 68 -7.54 -3.46 -9.71
C LEU A 68 -6.74 -2.77 -10.82
N ALA A 69 -5.51 -3.23 -11.09
CA ALA A 69 -4.70 -2.73 -12.19
C ALA A 69 -5.40 -2.93 -13.54
N VAL A 70 -5.90 -4.14 -13.82
CA VAL A 70 -6.66 -4.41 -15.06
C VAL A 70 -7.92 -3.55 -15.14
N ALA A 71 -8.64 -3.36 -14.03
CA ALA A 71 -9.85 -2.56 -13.99
C ALA A 71 -9.63 -1.07 -14.32
N VAL A 72 -8.43 -0.55 -14.04
CA VAL A 72 -8.04 0.85 -14.35
C VAL A 72 -7.23 0.97 -15.65
N GLY A 73 -7.18 -0.09 -16.46
CA GLY A 73 -6.51 -0.10 -17.77
C GLY A 73 -4.99 -0.33 -17.73
N LEU A 74 -4.46 -0.82 -16.61
CA LEU A 74 -3.06 -1.17 -16.46
C LEU A 74 -2.83 -2.68 -16.67
N PRO A 75 -1.62 -3.10 -17.08
CA PRO A 75 -1.28 -4.52 -17.11
C PRO A 75 -1.37 -5.15 -15.71
N ALA A 76 -1.84 -6.40 -15.62
CA ALA A 76 -1.90 -7.14 -14.36
C ALA A 76 -0.54 -7.20 -13.64
N ALA A 77 0.56 -7.27 -14.41
CA ALA A 77 1.93 -7.23 -13.90
C ALA A 77 2.21 -5.96 -13.09
N ALA A 78 1.66 -4.80 -13.49
CA ALA A 78 1.84 -3.55 -12.76
C ALA A 78 1.19 -3.59 -11.37
N GLY A 79 -0.01 -4.19 -11.27
CA GLY A 79 -0.66 -4.44 -9.99
C GLY A 79 0.16 -5.37 -9.11
N LEU A 80 0.68 -6.46 -9.68
CA LEU A 80 1.53 -7.39 -8.94
C LEU A 80 2.81 -6.71 -8.43
N SER A 81 3.48 -5.90 -9.26
CA SER A 81 4.64 -5.11 -8.86
C SER A 81 4.32 -4.19 -7.67
N LEU A 82 3.18 -3.51 -7.71
CA LEU A 82 2.74 -2.66 -6.61
C LEU A 82 2.50 -3.44 -5.31
N ALA A 83 1.87 -4.62 -5.40
CA ALA A 83 1.66 -5.50 -4.24
C ALA A 83 3.00 -5.91 -3.60
N LEU A 84 4.00 -6.24 -4.42
CA LEU A 84 5.34 -6.63 -3.96
C LEU A 84 6.09 -5.45 -3.33
N VAL A 85 6.07 -4.26 -3.96
CA VAL A 85 6.70 -3.05 -3.40
C VAL A 85 6.15 -2.76 -2.00
N ARG A 86 4.83 -2.83 -1.83
CA ARG A 86 4.17 -2.60 -0.54
C ARG A 86 4.54 -3.64 0.51
N ARG A 87 4.70 -4.90 0.10
CA ARG A 87 5.17 -5.95 1.00
C ARG A 87 6.61 -5.71 1.44
N VAL A 88 7.50 -5.38 0.52
CA VAL A 88 8.90 -5.05 0.85
C VAL A 88 8.94 -3.87 1.81
N ARG A 89 8.20 -2.79 1.54
CA ARG A 89 8.09 -1.65 2.46
C ARG A 89 7.60 -2.07 3.84
N GLY A 90 6.53 -2.88 3.92
CA GLY A 90 6.00 -3.38 5.19
C GLY A 90 7.04 -4.18 5.98
N LEU A 91 7.80 -5.04 5.31
CA LEU A 91 8.90 -5.79 5.90
C LEU A 91 10.02 -4.89 6.40
N LEU A 92 10.39 -3.85 5.65
CA LEU A 92 11.40 -2.87 6.07
C LEU A 92 10.96 -2.12 7.34
N ILE A 93 9.69 -1.69 7.39
CA ILE A 93 9.12 -1.02 8.57
C ILE A 93 9.08 -1.98 9.77
N ALA A 94 8.65 -3.23 9.56
CA ALA A 94 8.63 -4.24 10.61
C ALA A 94 10.03 -4.52 11.16
N ALA A 95 11.02 -4.68 10.29
CA ALA A 95 12.41 -4.88 10.66
C ALA A 95 12.95 -3.68 11.46
N ALA A 96 12.69 -2.45 11.01
CA ALA A 96 13.05 -1.24 11.74
C ALA A 96 12.39 -1.17 13.12
N GLY A 97 11.12 -1.60 13.22
CA GLY A 97 10.41 -1.72 14.50
C GLY A 97 11.06 -2.71 15.46
N VAL A 98 11.45 -3.89 14.97
CA VAL A 98 12.17 -4.89 15.77
C VAL A 98 13.52 -4.35 16.25
N VAL A 99 14.29 -3.70 15.38
CA VAL A 99 15.57 -3.07 15.75
C VAL A 99 15.37 -1.97 16.79
N ALA A 100 14.34 -1.13 16.64
CA ALA A 100 14.04 -0.11 17.62
C ALA A 100 13.71 -0.75 18.98
N LEU A 101 12.87 -1.79 19.01
CA LEU A 101 12.51 -2.50 20.23
C LEU A 101 13.73 -3.08 20.96
N THR A 102 14.64 -3.75 20.25
CA THR A 102 15.85 -4.31 20.87
C THR A 102 16.80 -3.24 21.39
N LEU A 103 16.87 -2.08 20.74
CA LEU A 103 17.65 -0.94 21.23
C LEU A 103 17.05 -0.32 22.51
N PHE A 104 15.72 -0.31 22.64
CA PHE A 104 15.05 0.17 23.85
C PHE A 104 15.10 -0.84 24.99
N ASP A 105 15.04 -2.14 24.71
CA ASP A 105 15.12 -3.21 25.73
C ASP A 105 16.51 -3.29 26.39
N HIS A 106 17.55 -2.77 25.73
CA HIS A 106 18.90 -2.65 26.28
C HIS A 106 19.16 -1.37 27.10
N ARG A 107 18.14 -0.53 27.35
CA ARG A 107 18.22 0.66 28.22
C ARG A 107 17.37 0.52 29.47
#